data_AF-A0A9C8GHJ9-F1
#
_entry.id   AF-A0A9C8GHJ9-F1
#
_cell.length_a   1.000
_cell.length_b   1.000
_cell.length_c   1.000
_cell.angle_alpha   90.00
_cell.angle_beta   90.00
_cell.angle_gamma   90.00
#
_symmetry.space_group_name_H-M   'P 1'
#
loop_
_entity.id
_entity.type
_entity.pdbx_description
1 polymer ?
#
loop_
_entity_poly.entity_id
_entity_poly.type
_entity_poly.pdbx_seq_one_letter_code
_entity_poly.pdbx_strand_id
1 'polypeptide(L)'
;MGLIVDREKIFEEIDLIPRDKLQEVYAFIHYFRLGLETARGTTSGVMQYAGCWQDMSDEVYEEFLQDIEARRREAFSGRRFNETCVD
;
A
#
# COMPACT_ATOMS: atom_id res chain seq x y z
N MET A 1 -21.85 -11.39 12.27
CA MET A 1 -22.17 -12.61 11.52
C MET A 1 -21.89 -12.35 10.06
N GLY A 2 -20.88 -13.00 9.48
CA GLY A 2 -20.72 -12.98 8.02
C GLY A 2 -21.68 -13.99 7.43
N LEU A 3 -22.58 -13.55 6.56
CA LEU A 3 -23.38 -14.47 5.76
C LEU A 3 -22.43 -15.14 4.76
N ILE A 4 -22.26 -16.46 4.89
CA ILE A 4 -21.62 -17.26 3.85
C ILE A 4 -22.67 -17.41 2.76
N VAL A 5 -22.45 -16.72 1.64
CA VAL A 5 -23.32 -16.78 0.47
C VAL A 5 -22.62 -17.65 -0.57
N ASP A 6 -23.30 -18.71 -1.00
CA ASP A 6 -22.81 -19.62 -2.03
C ASP A 6 -22.84 -18.95 -3.40
N ARG A 7 -21.90 -19.33 -4.29
CA ARG A 7 -21.81 -18.75 -5.65
C ARG A 7 -23.10 -18.90 -6.44
N GLU A 8 -23.78 -20.03 -6.29
CA GLU A 8 -25.05 -20.33 -6.95
C GLU A 8 -26.14 -19.32 -6.57
N LYS A 9 -26.27 -18.99 -5.28
CA LYS A 9 -27.23 -17.98 -4.81
C LYS A 9 -26.94 -16.59 -5.38
N ILE A 10 -25.67 -16.25 -5.59
CA ILE A 10 -25.30 -14.97 -6.20
C ILE A 10 -25.74 -14.95 -7.68
N PHE A 11 -25.58 -16.05 -8.41
CA PHE A 11 -26.03 -16.13 -9.80
C PHE A 11 -27.56 -16.07 -9.91
N GLU A 12 -28.27 -16.79 -9.03
CA GLU A 12 -29.74 -16.73 -8.96
C GLU A 12 -30.24 -15.30 -8.74
N GLU A 13 -29.64 -14.54 -7.83
CA GLU A 13 -30.01 -13.13 -7.60
C GLU A 13 -29.72 -12.25 -8.83
N ILE A 14 -28.60 -12.46 -9.52
CA ILE A 14 -28.26 -11.71 -10.74
C ILE A 14 -29.28 -12.00 -11.86
N ASP A 15 -29.74 -13.24 -11.99
CA ASP A 15 -30.71 -13.64 -13.01
C ASP A 15 -32.10 -13.00 -12.80
N LEU A 16 -32.43 -12.60 -11.57
CA LEU A 16 -33.67 -11.89 -11.25
C LEU A 16 -33.62 -10.39 -11.63
N ILE A 17 -32.44 -9.85 -11.95
CA ILE A 17 -32.26 -8.43 -12.25
C ILE A 17 -32.72 -8.12 -13.69
N PRO A 18 -33.50 -7.05 -13.92
CA PRO A 18 -33.88 -6.61 -15.26
C PRO A 18 -32.68 -6.37 -16.19
N ARG A 19 -32.84 -6.71 -17.48
CA ARG A 19 -31.74 -6.65 -18.47
C ARG A 19 -31.11 -5.26 -18.60
N ASP A 20 -31.91 -4.21 -18.49
CA ASP A 20 -31.48 -2.81 -18.54
C ASP A 20 -30.54 -2.42 -17.39
N LYS A 21 -30.51 -3.21 -16.30
CA LYS A 21 -29.65 -3.01 -15.13
C LYS A 21 -28.42 -3.91 -15.11
N LEU A 22 -28.30 -4.86 -16.02
CA LEU A 22 -27.15 -5.78 -16.07
C LEU A 22 -25.82 -5.05 -16.31
N GLN A 23 -25.83 -3.92 -17.01
CA GLN A 23 -24.62 -3.12 -17.20
C GLN A 23 -24.11 -2.53 -15.88
N GLU A 24 -24.99 -2.06 -15.00
CA GLU A 24 -24.65 -1.53 -13.68
C GLU A 24 -24.11 -2.66 -12.77
N VAL A 25 -24.76 -3.82 -12.81
CA VAL A 25 -24.34 -5.02 -12.07
C VAL A 25 -22.95 -5.49 -12.54
N TYR A 26 -22.73 -5.55 -13.84
CA TYR A 26 -21.42 -5.89 -14.40
C TYR A 26 -20.35 -4.90 -13.94
N ALA A 27 -20.61 -3.60 -14.02
CA ALA A 27 -19.65 -2.57 -13.60
C ALA A 27 -19.26 -2.74 -12.12
N PHE A 28 -20.23 -3.03 -11.26
CA PHE A 28 -19.99 -3.28 -9.83
C PHE A 28 -19.13 -4.53 -9.59
N ILE A 29 -19.51 -5.67 -10.18
CA ILE A 29 -18.77 -6.94 -10.03
C ILE A 29 -17.35 -6.80 -10.61
N HIS A 30 -17.23 -6.14 -11.77
CA HIS A 30 -15.96 -5.93 -12.44
C HIS A 30 -15.03 -5.02 -11.63
N TYR A 31 -15.55 -3.93 -11.09
CA TYR A 31 -14.80 -3.05 -10.18
C TYR A 31 -14.29 -3.83 -8.96
N PHE A 32 -15.15 -4.63 -8.33
CA PHE A 32 -14.77 -5.45 -7.18
C PHE A 32 -13.64 -6.44 -7.54
N ARG A 33 -13.74 -7.12 -8.69
CA ARG A 33 -12.71 -8.04 -9.19
C ARG A 33 -11.36 -7.34 -9.40
N LEU A 34 -11.36 -6.17 -10.06
CA LEU A 34 -10.14 -5.39 -10.30
C LEU A 34 -9.51 -4.86 -9.00
N GLY A 35 -10.33 -4.45 -8.02
CA GLY A 35 -9.86 -4.05 -6.69
C GLY A 35 -9.08 -5.17 -5.99
N LEU A 36 -9.51 -6.43 -6.15
CA LEU A 36 -8.79 -7.58 -5.61
C LEU A 36 -7.48 -7.87 -6.36
N GLU A 37 -7.45 -7.69 -7.68
CA GLU A 37 -6.23 -7.86 -8.49
C GLU A 37 -5.16 -6.82 -8.10
N THR A 38 -5.56 -5.57 -7.91
CA THR A 38 -4.66 -4.48 -7.51
C THR A 38 -4.14 -4.64 -6.07
N ALA A 39 -4.96 -5.13 -5.14
CA ALA A 39 -4.53 -5.47 -3.78
C ALA A 39 -3.50 -6.62 -3.74
N ARG A 40 -3.60 -7.59 -4.66
CA ARG A 40 -2.61 -8.67 -4.82
C ARG A 40 -1.28 -8.19 -5.39
N GLY A 41 -1.30 -7.23 -6.33
CA GLY A 41 -0.08 -6.67 -6.91
C GLY A 41 0.71 -5.77 -5.95
N THR A 42 0.03 -4.99 -5.13
CA THR A 42 0.63 -4.02 -4.20
C THR A 42 1.30 -4.67 -2.98
N THR A 43 0.71 -5.73 -2.43
CA THR A 43 1.30 -6.49 -1.32
C THR A 43 2.59 -7.20 -1.72
N SER A 44 2.67 -7.76 -2.92
CA SER A 44 3.89 -8.40 -3.43
C SER A 44 5.02 -7.41 -3.70
N GLY A 45 4.72 -6.21 -4.22
CA GLY A 45 5.72 -5.20 -4.53
C GLY A 45 6.33 -4.55 -3.28
N VAL A 46 5.50 -4.22 -2.28
CA VAL A 46 5.97 -3.58 -1.03
C VAL A 46 6.79 -4.55 -0.17
N MET A 47 6.45 -5.85 -0.15
CA MET A 47 7.25 -6.86 0.56
C MET A 47 8.63 -7.11 -0.07
N GLN A 48 8.77 -7.01 -1.40
CA GLN A 48 10.07 -7.16 -2.07
C GLN A 48 11.10 -6.11 -1.64
N TYR A 49 10.66 -4.88 -1.35
CA TYR A 49 11.54 -3.82 -0.84
C TYR A 49 11.82 -3.91 0.67
N ALA A 50 10.97 -4.61 1.43
CA ALA A 50 11.19 -4.83 2.86
C ALA A 50 12.31 -5.85 3.14
N GLY A 51 12.60 -6.75 2.19
CA GLY A 51 13.67 -7.75 2.28
C GLY A 51 15.08 -7.23 1.97
N CYS A 52 15.22 -6.03 1.40
CA CYS A 52 16.55 -5.47 1.04
C CYS A 52 17.48 -5.26 2.24
N TRP A 53 16.94 -5.23 3.46
CA TRP A 53 17.68 -5.10 4.71
C TRP A 53 17.97 -6.45 5.35
N GLN A 54 17.29 -7.51 4.92
CA GLN A 54 17.36 -8.84 5.53
C GLN A 54 18.64 -9.60 5.14
N ASP A 55 19.24 -9.25 3.99
CA ASP A 55 20.51 -9.81 3.50
C ASP A 55 21.73 -8.99 3.94
N MET A 56 21.54 -7.90 4.70
CA MET A 56 22.62 -7.05 5.19
C MET A 56 23.13 -7.60 6.53
N SER A 57 24.45 -7.68 6.71
CA SER A 57 25.01 -8.03 8.02
C SER A 57 24.78 -6.90 9.03
N ASP A 58 24.67 -7.24 10.31
CA ASP A 58 24.48 -6.26 11.39
C ASP A 58 25.58 -5.17 11.37
N GLU A 59 26.82 -5.54 11.02
CA GLU A 59 27.95 -4.61 10.89
C GLU A 59 27.72 -3.55 9.81
N VAL A 60 27.25 -3.96 8.62
CA VAL A 60 26.97 -3.05 7.49
C VAL A 60 25.74 -2.21 7.78
N TYR A 61 24.76 -2.77 8.51
CA TYR A 61 23.57 -2.03 8.95
C TYR A 61 23.93 -0.91 9.93
N GLU A 62 24.76 -1.20 10.93
CA GLU A 62 25.21 -0.22 11.93
C GLU A 62 26.06 0.89 11.31
N GLU A 63 26.98 0.55 10.40
CA GLU A 63 27.76 1.54 9.63
C GLU A 63 26.84 2.47 8.84
N PHE A 64 25.85 1.91 8.14
CA PHE A 64 24.89 2.67 7.38
C PHE A 64 24.02 3.60 8.25
N LEU A 65 23.61 3.15 9.45
CA LEU A 65 22.88 3.99 10.40
C LEU A 65 23.71 5.18 10.88
N GLN A 66 24.99 4.96 11.20
CA GLN A 66 25.91 6.02 11.61
C GLN A 66 26.07 7.07 10.50
N ASP A 67 26.19 6.63 9.25
CA ASP A 67 26.28 7.50 8.07
C ASP A 67 25.00 8.32 7.83
N ILE A 68 23.82 7.72 8.01
CA ILE A 68 22.55 8.47 7.97
C ILE A 68 22.52 9.52 9.08
N GLU A 69 22.91 9.14 10.29
CA GLU A 69 22.85 10.03 11.44
C GLU A 69 23.78 11.22 11.26
N ALA A 70 25.02 10.98 10.80
CA ALA A 70 25.99 12.02 10.49
C ALA A 70 25.46 13.00 9.43
N ARG A 71 24.94 12.49 8.31
CA ARG A 71 24.39 13.32 7.24
C ARG A 71 23.15 14.10 7.66
N ARG A 72 22.27 13.52 8.47
CA ARG A 72 21.12 14.26 9.03
C ARG A 72 21.62 15.36 9.96
N ARG A 73 22.55 15.05 10.86
CA ARG A 73 23.12 16.04 11.78
C ARG A 73 23.76 17.20 11.04
N GLU A 74 24.50 16.92 9.97
CA GLU A 74 25.12 17.92 9.09
C GLU A 74 24.08 18.75 8.33
N ALA A 75 23.12 18.11 7.65
CA ALA A 75 22.09 18.79 6.86
C ALA A 75 21.16 19.70 7.71
N PHE A 76 21.00 19.39 9.00
CA PHE A 76 20.18 20.15 9.93
C PHE A 76 21.00 21.00 10.92
N SER A 77 22.32 21.01 10.81
CA SER A 77 23.22 21.82 11.67
C SER A 77 23.00 23.33 11.50
N GLY A 78 22.67 23.77 10.28
CA GLY A 78 22.51 25.20 9.94
C GLY A 78 21.11 25.77 10.14
N ARG A 79 20.06 24.96 10.38
CA ARG A 79 18.67 25.46 10.41
C ARG A 79 18.28 26.15 11.71
N ARG A 80 19.02 25.98 12.81
CA ARG A 80 18.65 26.56 14.10
C ARG A 80 19.20 27.96 14.37
N PHE A 81 20.18 28.47 13.61
CA PHE A 81 20.89 29.71 13.98
C PHE A 81 20.46 30.97 13.21
N ASN A 82 19.89 30.85 12.01
CA ASN A 82 19.61 32.01 11.15
C ASN A 82 18.16 32.52 11.17
N GLU A 83 17.28 31.98 12.01
CA GLU A 83 15.86 32.39 12.08
C GLU A 83 15.50 33.23 13.32
N THR A 84 16.48 33.65 14.14
CA THR A 84 16.27 34.60 15.25
C THR A 84 17.06 35.91 15.08
N CYS A 85 17.07 36.46 13.85
CA CYS A 85 17.33 37.87 13.67
C CYS A 85 16.01 38.53 13.25
N VAL A 86 15.29 39.04 14.24
CA VAL A 86 14.21 40.02 14.01
C VAL A 86 14.89 41.38 14.09
N ASP A 87 14.98 42.07 12.96
CA ASP A 87 15.11 43.52 12.88
C ASP A 87 13.96 44.04 12.00
#